data_AF-A0A951V8X4-F1
#
_entry.id   AF-A0A951V8X4-F1
#
_cell.length_a   1.000
_cell.length_b   1.000
_cell.length_c   1.000
_cell.angle_alpha   90.00
_cell.angle_beta   90.00
_cell.angle_gamma   90.00
#
_symmetry.space_group_name_H-M   'P 1'
#
loop_
_entity.id
_entity.type
_entity.pdbx_description
1 polymer ?
#
loop_
_entity_poly.entity_id
_entity_poly.type
_entity_poly.pdbx_seq_one_letter_code
_entity_poly.pdbx_strand_id
1 'polypeptide(L)'
;MTKNKDEITRELQELGLSRLASQMKEESGFGVPQGYFDGFSASVRQKIDASRQKEPATKARFFSLRAAVSMAATFLVLIGLGVSFLLLREGKEEGLFSDFDDQIFDEYFARATEFDRAMFYDLILDTEVADSKSAQAASQAEEDFFVEYLLDAAQYYGIEPTELIIQNGNDNRH
;
A
#
# COMPACT_ATOMS: atom_id res chain seq x y z
N MET A 1 -13.24 -6.64 45.65
CA MET A 1 -12.71 -6.77 47.02
C MET A 1 -11.65 -5.69 47.20
N THR A 2 -12.08 -4.47 47.52
CA THR A 2 -11.20 -3.30 47.68
C THR A 2 -10.74 -3.24 49.13
N LYS A 3 -9.53 -3.75 49.42
CA LYS A 3 -8.95 -3.64 50.76
C LYS A 3 -8.78 -2.18 51.14
N ASN A 4 -9.16 -1.84 52.36
CA ASN A 4 -9.10 -0.46 52.86
C ASN A 4 -7.64 -0.09 53.17
N LYS A 5 -7.26 1.18 52.97
CA LYS A 5 -5.87 1.65 53.14
C LYS A 5 -5.31 1.32 54.52
N ASP A 6 -6.16 1.40 55.53
CA ASP A 6 -5.81 1.14 56.93
C ASP A 6 -5.50 -0.34 57.18
N GLU A 7 -6.20 -1.23 56.47
CA GLU A 7 -6.01 -2.68 56.52
C GLU A 7 -4.68 -3.07 55.87
N ILE A 8 -4.33 -2.43 54.76
CA ILE A 8 -3.05 -2.61 54.07
C ILE A 8 -1.88 -2.18 54.98
N THR A 9 -1.99 -1.04 55.66
CA THR A 9 -0.95 -0.59 56.60
C THR A 9 -0.79 -1.51 57.80
N ARG A 10 -1.88 -2.12 58.28
CA ARG A 10 -1.83 -3.06 59.39
C ARG A 10 -1.18 -4.39 58.98
N GLU A 11 -1.56 -4.95 57.82
CA GLU A 11 -0.92 -6.16 57.27
C GLU A 11 0.59 -5.94 57.04
N LEU A 12 0.98 -4.78 56.53
CA LEU A 12 2.40 -4.43 56.32
C LEU A 12 3.19 -4.28 57.64
N GLN A 13 2.53 -3.82 58.70
CA GLN A 13 3.14 -3.67 60.02
C GLN A 13 3.30 -5.03 60.72
N GLU A 14 2.32 -5.93 60.60
CA GLU A 14 2.38 -7.31 61.08
C GLU A 14 3.51 -8.11 60.40
N LEU A 15 3.79 -7.83 59.12
CA LEU A 15 4.87 -8.45 58.36
C LEU A 15 6.28 -7.90 58.70
N GLY A 16 6.40 -6.97 59.65
CA GLY A 16 7.70 -6.41 60.08
C GLY A 16 8.40 -5.54 59.03
N LEU A 17 7.77 -5.33 57.88
CA LEU A 17 8.30 -4.55 56.74
C LEU A 17 8.40 -3.05 57.05
N SER A 18 7.70 -2.57 58.08
CA SER A 18 7.78 -1.18 58.54
C SER A 18 9.19 -0.78 58.99
N ARG A 19 9.94 -1.68 59.66
CA ARG A 19 11.33 -1.41 60.07
C ARG A 19 12.28 -1.36 58.87
N LEU A 20 12.08 -2.25 57.90
CA LEU A 20 12.85 -2.28 56.66
C LEU A 20 12.57 -1.05 55.79
N ALA A 21 11.30 -0.63 55.72
CA ALA A 21 10.88 0.58 55.02
C ALA A 21 11.45 1.85 55.67
N SER A 22 11.56 1.91 57.00
CA SER A 22 12.21 3.03 57.69
C SER A 22 13.73 3.05 57.48
N GLN A 23 14.39 1.88 57.42
CA GLN A 23 15.84 1.80 57.12
C GLN A 23 16.17 2.14 55.67
N MET A 24 15.29 1.82 54.72
CA MET A 24 15.52 2.11 53.29
C MET A 24 15.16 3.55 52.88
N LYS A 25 14.43 4.29 53.72
CA LYS A 25 13.92 5.64 53.38
C LYS A 25 15.00 6.71 53.33
N GLU A 26 16.15 6.52 53.97
CA GLU A 26 17.19 7.57 54.06
C GLU A 26 18.39 7.38 53.11
N GLU A 27 18.65 6.16 52.60
CA GLU A 27 19.91 5.91 51.86
C GLU A 27 19.72 5.42 50.40
N SER A 28 18.50 5.22 49.92
CA SER A 28 18.25 4.68 48.58
C SER A 28 17.61 5.68 47.60
N GLY A 29 18.07 6.94 47.66
CA GLY A 29 17.87 7.84 46.54
C GLY A 29 18.74 7.39 45.38
N PHE A 30 18.14 6.97 44.26
CA PHE A 30 18.83 6.78 42.98
C PHE A 30 19.37 8.13 42.49
N GLY A 31 20.45 8.60 43.11
CA GLY A 31 21.17 9.79 42.72
C GLY A 31 22.12 9.45 41.59
N VAL A 32 22.07 10.22 40.51
CA VAL A 32 23.11 10.13 39.48
C VAL A 32 24.42 10.71 40.03
N PRO A 33 25.57 10.05 39.81
CA PRO A 33 26.86 10.60 40.19
C PRO A 33 27.10 11.97 39.57
N GLN A 34 27.85 12.82 40.27
CA GLN A 34 28.22 14.13 39.74
C GLN A 34 29.01 13.96 38.43
N GLY A 35 28.59 14.68 37.38
CA GLY A 35 29.20 14.60 36.05
C GLY A 35 28.76 13.43 35.18
N TYR A 36 27.78 12.61 35.59
CA TYR A 36 27.29 11.47 34.80
C TYR A 36 26.77 11.85 33.41
N PHE A 37 26.15 13.03 33.30
CA PHE A 37 25.63 13.55 32.03
C PHE A 37 26.58 14.52 31.33
N ASP A 38 27.79 14.75 31.87
CA ASP A 38 28.77 15.63 31.23
C ASP A 38 29.21 15.01 29.90
N GLY A 39 29.00 15.74 28.81
CA GLY A 39 29.35 15.28 27.46
C GLY A 39 28.37 14.30 26.82
N PHE A 40 27.27 13.91 27.49
CA PHE A 40 26.24 13.02 26.90
C PHE A 40 25.69 13.59 25.60
N SER A 41 25.31 14.87 25.60
CA SER A 41 24.80 15.58 24.41
C SER A 41 25.80 15.58 23.24
N ALA A 42 27.09 15.70 23.53
CA ALA A 42 28.14 15.66 22.51
C ALA A 42 28.28 14.24 21.92
N SER A 43 28.23 13.20 22.76
CA SER A 43 28.28 11.80 22.34
C SER A 43 27.08 11.40 21.47
N VAL A 44 25.87 11.85 21.84
CA VAL A 44 24.65 11.62 21.06
C VAL A 44 24.74 12.29 19.69
N ARG A 45 25.17 13.56 19.64
CA ARG A 45 25.37 14.28 18.36
C ARG A 45 26.38 13.57 17.46
N GLN A 46 27.53 13.18 18.00
CA GLN A 46 28.55 12.47 17.24
C GLN A 46 28.03 11.14 16.66
N LYS A 47 27.21 10.40 17.41
CA LYS A 47 26.57 9.17 16.92
C LYS A 47 25.56 9.45 15.81
N ILE A 48 24.76 10.50 15.94
CA ILE A 48 23.80 10.92 14.91
C ILE A 48 24.55 11.31 13.63
N ASP A 49 25.59 12.14 13.72
CA ASP A 49 26.36 12.59 12.56
C ASP A 49 27.11 11.43 11.88
N ALA A 50 27.70 10.53 12.67
CA ALA A 50 28.34 9.33 12.15
C ALA A 50 27.36 8.35 11.50
N SER A 51 26.12 8.25 12.01
CA SER A 51 25.07 7.42 11.39
C SER A 51 24.53 8.02 10.09
N ARG A 52 24.51 9.35 9.95
CA ARG A 52 24.12 10.05 8.71
C ARG A 52 25.13 9.88 7.58
N GLN A 53 26.41 9.67 7.90
CA GLN A 53 27.48 9.54 6.91
C GLN A 53 27.72 8.09 6.42
N LYS A 54 27.07 7.09 7.04
CA LYS A 54 27.39 5.67 6.81
C LYS A 54 26.51 4.94 5.79
N GLU A 55 25.67 5.64 5.05
CA GLU A 55 24.97 5.06 3.91
C GLU A 55 25.61 5.52 2.60
N PRO A 56 26.51 4.74 1.98
CA PRO A 56 26.64 4.84 0.54
C PRO A 56 25.29 4.42 -0.02
N ALA A 57 24.53 5.39 -0.53
CA ALA A 57 23.32 5.13 -1.29
C ALA A 57 23.71 4.38 -2.57
N THR A 58 23.97 3.08 -2.48
CA THR A 58 23.85 2.16 -3.60
C THR A 58 22.38 2.12 -3.91
N LYS A 59 21.97 3.02 -4.82
CA LYS A 59 20.66 3.01 -5.45
C LYS A 59 20.52 1.69 -6.20
N ALA A 60 20.14 0.64 -5.48
CA ALA A 60 19.63 -0.57 -6.09
C ALA A 60 18.37 -0.12 -6.85
N ARG A 61 18.48 -0.03 -8.18
CA ARG A 61 17.33 0.12 -9.05
C ARG A 61 16.51 -1.14 -8.88
N PHE A 62 15.59 -1.11 -7.92
CA PHE A 62 14.45 -2.01 -7.92
C PHE A 62 13.62 -1.62 -9.15
N PHE A 63 13.90 -2.28 -10.27
CA PHE A 63 12.97 -2.29 -11.39
C PHE A 63 11.63 -2.75 -10.82
N SER A 64 10.59 -1.95 -11.03
CA SER A 64 9.25 -2.32 -10.59
C SER A 64 8.90 -3.65 -11.27
N LEU A 65 8.57 -4.67 -10.48
CA LEU A 65 8.22 -6.00 -11.00
C LEU A 65 7.16 -5.90 -12.12
N ARG A 66 6.26 -4.93 -12.02
CA ARG A 66 5.24 -4.61 -13.03
C ARG A 66 5.81 -4.27 -14.40
N ALA A 67 6.91 -3.51 -14.46
CA ALA A 67 7.57 -3.16 -15.73
C ALA A 67 8.41 -4.32 -16.30
N ALA A 68 8.94 -5.19 -15.43
CA ALA A 68 9.68 -6.37 -15.87
C ALA A 68 8.77 -7.43 -16.51
N VAL A 69 7.55 -7.61 -15.96
CA VAL A 69 6.57 -8.58 -16.48
C VAL A 69 6.07 -8.21 -17.88
N SER A 70 5.82 -6.92 -18.16
CA SER A 70 5.39 -6.49 -19.50
C SER A 70 6.48 -6.66 -20.56
N MET A 71 7.76 -6.44 -20.19
CA MET A 71 8.89 -6.73 -21.08
C MET A 71 9.03 -8.23 -21.37
N ALA A 72 8.85 -9.10 -20.38
CA ALA A 72 8.94 -10.55 -20.59
C ALA A 72 7.84 -11.06 -21.55
N ALA A 73 6.60 -10.56 -21.41
CA ALA A 73 5.49 -10.95 -22.28
C ALA A 73 5.75 -10.57 -23.75
N THR A 74 6.23 -9.35 -24.00
CA THR A 74 6.53 -8.89 -25.37
C THR A 74 7.71 -9.66 -25.98
N PHE A 75 8.72 -10.01 -25.19
CA PHE A 75 9.82 -10.88 -25.63
C PHE A 75 9.35 -12.28 -26.03
N LEU A 76 8.46 -12.90 -25.25
CA LEU A 76 7.92 -14.24 -25.58
C LEU A 76 7.12 -14.23 -26.89
N VAL A 77 6.32 -13.18 -27.12
CA VAL A 77 5.57 -13.01 -28.37
C VAL A 77 6.51 -12.87 -29.57
N LEU A 78 7.57 -12.07 -29.45
CA LEU A 78 8.55 -11.88 -30.53
C LEU A 78 9.36 -13.15 -30.81
N ILE A 79 9.71 -13.92 -29.77
CA ILE A 79 10.37 -15.22 -29.91
C ILE A 79 9.43 -16.20 -30.62
N GLY A 80 8.17 -16.27 -30.20
CA GLY A 80 7.16 -17.13 -30.84
C GLY A 80 6.96 -16.79 -32.33
N LEU A 81 6.85 -15.51 -32.65
CA LEU A 81 6.74 -15.04 -34.04
C LEU A 81 8.02 -15.33 -34.85
N GLY A 82 9.19 -15.12 -34.26
CA GLY A 82 10.47 -15.39 -34.91
C GLY A 82 10.69 -16.87 -35.22
N VAL A 83 10.36 -17.75 -34.26
CA VAL A 83 10.44 -19.20 -34.44
C VAL A 83 9.39 -19.68 -35.45
N SER A 84 8.16 -19.16 -35.37
CA SER A 84 7.09 -19.44 -36.35
C SER A 84 7.52 -19.05 -37.77
N PHE A 85 8.11 -17.87 -37.94
CA PHE A 85 8.65 -17.41 -39.23
C PHE A 85 9.80 -18.30 -39.74
N LEU A 86 10.68 -18.77 -38.86
CA LEU A 86 11.79 -19.64 -39.21
C LEU A 86 11.30 -21.03 -39.65
N LEU A 87 10.31 -21.59 -38.95
CA LEU A 87 9.70 -22.87 -39.31
C LEU A 87 8.95 -22.81 -40.64
N LEU A 88 8.28 -21.68 -40.93
CA LEU A 88 7.64 -21.43 -42.23
C LEU A 88 8.66 -21.43 -43.37
N ARG A 89 9.89 -20.96 -43.12
CA ARG A 89 10.98 -20.99 -44.11
C ARG A 89 11.54 -22.39 -44.34
N GLU A 90 11.55 -23.25 -43.32
CA GLU A 90 12.02 -24.64 -43.44
C GLU A 90 11.00 -25.59 -44.08
N GLY A 91 9.75 -25.16 -44.29
CA GLY A 91 8.73 -25.95 -44.98
C GLY A 91 8.27 -27.20 -44.22
N LYS A 92 8.48 -27.23 -42.89
CA LYS A 92 7.90 -28.26 -42.03
C LYS A 92 6.43 -27.92 -41.80
N GLU A 93 5.52 -28.75 -42.32
CA GLU A 93 4.08 -28.56 -42.16
C GLU A 93 3.57 -28.91 -40.75
N GLU A 94 4.39 -29.56 -39.93
CA GLU A 94 4.08 -29.80 -38.53
C GLU A 94 4.50 -28.58 -37.71
N GLY A 95 3.52 -27.69 -37.48
CA GLY A 95 3.71 -26.49 -36.66
C GLY A 95 4.12 -26.85 -35.23
N LEU A 96 4.98 -26.01 -34.64
CA LEU A 96 5.53 -26.15 -33.28
C LEU A 96 4.50 -26.46 -32.19
N PHE A 97 3.25 -26.07 -32.39
CA PHE A 97 2.16 -26.18 -31.40
C PHE A 97 1.31 -27.45 -31.55
N SER A 98 1.50 -28.24 -32.61
CA SER A 98 0.67 -29.43 -32.87
C SER A 98 0.75 -30.47 -31.75
N ASP A 99 1.92 -30.68 -31.16
CA ASP A 99 2.10 -31.59 -30.01
C ASP A 99 1.69 -30.96 -28.66
N PHE A 100 1.54 -29.64 -28.59
CA PHE A 100 1.22 -28.91 -27.36
C PHE A 100 -0.28 -28.68 -27.18
N ASP A 101 -1.07 -28.78 -28.26
CA ASP A 101 -2.47 -28.35 -28.31
C ASP A 101 -3.42 -29.19 -27.45
N ASP A 102 -3.25 -30.50 -27.36
CA ASP A 102 -4.27 -31.31 -26.67
C ASP A 102 -4.03 -31.38 -25.16
N GLN A 103 -2.82 -31.71 -24.72
CA GLN A 103 -2.57 -31.98 -23.31
C GLN A 103 -2.47 -30.72 -22.45
N ILE A 104 -1.87 -29.65 -22.97
CA ILE A 104 -1.67 -28.42 -22.18
C ILE A 104 -2.93 -27.58 -22.13
N PHE A 105 -3.69 -27.49 -23.22
CA PHE A 105 -4.93 -26.72 -23.20
C PHE A 105 -5.98 -27.39 -22.35
N ASP A 106 -6.11 -28.72 -22.37
CA ASP A 106 -7.03 -29.42 -21.48
C ASP A 106 -6.69 -29.17 -20.01
N GLU A 107 -5.41 -29.25 -19.63
CA GLU A 107 -4.96 -28.98 -18.26
C GLU A 107 -5.11 -27.50 -17.88
N TYR A 108 -4.84 -26.58 -18.83
CA TYR A 108 -5.05 -25.15 -18.64
C TYR A 108 -6.53 -24.80 -18.49
N PHE A 109 -7.41 -25.35 -19.32
CA PHE A 109 -8.85 -25.12 -19.24
C PHE A 109 -9.45 -25.78 -18.00
N ALA A 110 -9.02 -26.98 -17.61
CA ALA A 110 -9.39 -27.58 -16.32
C ALA A 110 -9.00 -26.66 -15.16
N ARG A 111 -7.78 -26.13 -15.16
CA ARG A 111 -7.30 -25.20 -14.13
C ARG A 111 -7.97 -23.83 -14.18
N ALA A 112 -8.27 -23.31 -15.36
CA ALA A 112 -8.92 -22.03 -15.57
C ALA A 112 -10.41 -22.10 -15.21
N THR A 113 -11.05 -23.26 -15.38
CA THR A 113 -12.42 -23.50 -14.92
C THR A 113 -12.48 -23.77 -13.41
N GLU A 114 -11.42 -24.32 -12.81
CA GLU A 114 -11.24 -24.37 -11.36
C GLU A 114 -10.98 -23.00 -10.71
N PHE A 115 -10.58 -21.98 -11.50
CA PHE A 115 -10.53 -20.60 -11.02
C PHE A 115 -11.96 -20.12 -10.76
N ASP A 116 -12.41 -20.33 -9.53
CA ASP A 116 -13.75 -19.94 -9.09
C ASP A 116 -13.96 -18.46 -9.38
N ARG A 117 -15.08 -18.14 -10.03
CA ARG A 117 -15.48 -16.77 -10.37
C ARG A 117 -15.49 -15.87 -9.13
N ALA A 118 -15.74 -16.45 -7.95
CA ALA A 118 -15.66 -15.77 -6.67
C ALA A 118 -14.26 -15.20 -6.36
N MET A 119 -13.18 -15.89 -6.75
CA MET A 119 -11.81 -15.36 -6.57
C MET A 119 -11.51 -14.18 -7.48
N PHE A 120 -12.14 -14.13 -8.66
CA PHE A 120 -12.05 -12.98 -9.56
C PHE A 120 -12.73 -11.74 -8.97
N TYR A 121 -13.91 -11.92 -8.38
CA TYR A 121 -14.61 -10.83 -7.70
C TYR A 121 -13.85 -10.35 -6.47
N ASP A 122 -13.28 -11.26 -5.67
CA ASP A 122 -12.48 -10.91 -4.49
C ASP A 122 -11.24 -10.08 -4.88
N LEU A 123 -10.50 -10.47 -5.93
CA LEU A 123 -9.32 -9.74 -6.41
C LEU A 123 -9.65 -8.32 -6.93
N ILE A 124 -10.81 -8.16 -7.58
CA ILE A 124 -11.27 -6.88 -8.12
C ILE A 124 -11.81 -5.99 -6.98
N LEU A 125 -12.63 -6.54 -6.09
CA LEU A 125 -13.24 -5.80 -4.96
C LEU A 125 -12.19 -5.40 -3.92
N ASP A 126 -11.22 -6.26 -3.60
CA ASP A 126 -10.15 -5.92 -2.65
C ASP A 126 -9.22 -4.82 -3.22
N THR A 127 -9.14 -4.71 -4.54
CA THR A 127 -8.48 -3.58 -5.23
C THR A 127 -9.31 -2.30 -5.19
N GLU A 128 -10.64 -2.38 -5.39
CA GLU A 128 -11.53 -1.21 -5.37
C GLU A 128 -11.71 -0.62 -3.96
N VAL A 129 -11.70 -1.42 -2.91
CA VAL A 129 -11.81 -0.90 -1.53
C VAL A 129 -10.60 -0.05 -1.15
N ALA A 130 -9.41 -0.35 -1.68
CA ALA A 130 -8.21 0.45 -1.48
C ALA A 130 -8.20 1.76 -2.30
N ASP A 131 -8.89 1.80 -3.44
CA ASP A 131 -8.90 2.95 -4.38
C ASP A 131 -10.16 3.84 -4.28
N SER A 132 -11.18 3.40 -3.53
CA SER A 132 -12.44 4.12 -3.32
C SER A 132 -12.26 5.51 -2.69
N LYS A 133 -11.23 5.71 -1.86
CA LYS A 133 -10.90 7.02 -1.26
C LYS A 133 -10.24 7.98 -2.25
N SER A 134 -9.46 7.49 -3.20
CA SER A 134 -8.85 8.29 -4.28
C SER A 134 -9.89 8.65 -5.34
N ALA A 135 -10.75 7.69 -5.70
CA ALA A 135 -11.81 7.89 -6.67
C ALA A 135 -12.87 8.90 -6.21
N GLN A 136 -13.24 8.92 -4.92
CA GLN A 136 -14.17 9.93 -4.38
C GLN A 136 -13.58 11.34 -4.38
N ALA A 137 -12.29 11.50 -4.12
CA ALA A 137 -11.63 12.81 -4.16
C ALA A 137 -11.48 13.34 -5.60
N ALA A 138 -11.24 12.45 -6.57
CA ALA A 138 -11.18 12.82 -7.99
C ALA A 138 -12.58 13.17 -8.56
N SER A 139 -13.61 12.40 -8.19
CA SER A 139 -15.00 12.65 -8.60
C SER A 139 -15.53 13.99 -8.08
N GLN A 140 -15.21 14.36 -6.83
CA GLN A 140 -15.60 15.66 -6.27
C GLN A 140 -14.90 16.83 -6.96
N ALA A 141 -13.62 16.68 -7.31
CA ALA A 141 -12.88 17.71 -8.02
C ALA A 141 -13.38 17.92 -9.47
N GLU A 142 -13.83 16.84 -10.13
CA GLU A 142 -14.43 16.92 -11.46
C GLU A 142 -15.84 17.55 -11.42
N GLU A 143 -16.64 17.24 -10.38
CA GLU A 143 -17.95 17.88 -10.18
C GLU A 143 -17.81 19.39 -9.95
N ASP A 144 -16.87 19.82 -9.11
CA ASP A 144 -16.61 21.24 -8.85
C ASP A 144 -16.18 21.98 -10.14
N PHE A 145 -15.30 21.37 -10.95
CA PHE A 145 -14.88 21.94 -12.23
C PHE A 145 -16.02 22.01 -13.25
N PHE A 146 -16.86 20.98 -13.32
CA PHE A 146 -18.01 20.95 -14.21
C PHE A 146 -19.06 22.01 -13.85
N VAL A 147 -19.32 22.22 -12.55
CA VAL A 147 -20.22 23.26 -12.06
C VAL A 147 -19.68 24.66 -12.41
N GLU A 148 -18.39 24.90 -12.23
CA GLU A 148 -17.74 26.16 -12.59
C GLU A 148 -17.82 26.43 -14.11
N TYR A 149 -17.58 25.41 -14.92
CA TYR A 149 -17.74 25.49 -16.38
C TYR A 149 -19.18 25.81 -16.80
N LEU A 150 -20.19 25.18 -16.18
CA LEU A 150 -21.59 25.45 -16.48
C LEU A 150 -21.99 26.88 -16.08
N LEU A 151 -21.47 27.39 -14.98
CA LEU A 151 -21.70 28.77 -14.54
C LEU A 151 -21.13 29.79 -15.54
N ASP A 152 -19.91 29.56 -16.02
CA ASP A 152 -19.26 30.43 -17.01
C ASP A 152 -20.00 30.38 -18.36
N ALA A 153 -20.38 29.18 -18.82
CA ALA A 153 -21.17 29.00 -20.03
C ALA A 153 -22.55 29.67 -19.93
N ALA A 154 -23.24 29.50 -18.79
CA ALA A 154 -24.53 30.14 -18.52
C ALA A 154 -24.42 31.68 -18.56
N GLN A 155 -23.37 32.23 -17.95
CA GLN A 155 -23.09 33.66 -17.97
C GLN A 155 -22.81 34.17 -19.39
N TYR A 156 -22.06 33.40 -20.19
CA TYR A 156 -21.76 33.75 -21.59
C TYR A 156 -23.01 33.78 -22.47
N TYR A 157 -23.91 32.81 -22.31
CA TYR A 157 -25.15 32.71 -23.10
C TYR A 157 -26.33 33.49 -22.50
N GLY A 158 -26.19 34.04 -21.29
CA GLY A 158 -27.24 34.81 -20.61
C GLY A 158 -28.46 33.97 -20.20
N ILE A 159 -28.26 32.67 -19.98
CA ILE A 159 -29.30 31.69 -19.64
C ILE A 159 -29.03 31.09 -18.26
N GLU A 160 -30.05 30.55 -17.59
CA GLU A 160 -29.82 29.92 -16.29
C GLU A 160 -29.09 28.57 -16.43
N PRO A 161 -28.13 28.23 -15.52
CA PRO A 161 -27.33 27.00 -15.62
C PRO A 161 -28.15 25.71 -15.68
N THR A 162 -29.35 25.71 -15.10
CA THR A 162 -30.28 24.57 -15.10
C THR A 162 -30.86 24.28 -16.49
N GLU A 163 -30.98 25.27 -17.36
CA GLU A 163 -31.52 25.11 -18.72
C GLU A 163 -30.50 24.44 -19.66
N LEU A 164 -29.20 24.65 -19.45
CA LEU A 164 -28.11 24.01 -20.21
C LEU A 164 -28.10 22.49 -20.07
N ILE A 165 -28.43 21.98 -18.88
CA ILE A 165 -28.44 20.54 -18.59
C ILE A 165 -29.60 19.85 -19.33
N ILE A 166 -30.75 20.53 -19.46
CA ILE A 166 -31.95 19.98 -20.09
C ILE A 166 -31.82 19.95 -21.62
N GLN A 167 -31.16 20.95 -22.21
CA GLN A 167 -31.00 21.04 -23.67
C GLN A 167 -30.08 19.92 -24.22
N ASN A 168 -28.97 19.62 -23.55
CA ASN A 168 -28.07 18.52 -23.94
C ASN A 168 -28.67 17.12 -23.73
N GLY A 169 -29.63 16.97 -22.81
CA GLY A 169 -30.34 15.71 -22.58
C GLY A 169 -31.35 15.36 -23.68
N ASN A 170 -31.83 16.35 -24.44
CA ASN A 170 -32.78 16.15 -25.53
C ASN A 170 -32.12 15.92 -26.90
N ASP A 171 -30.92 16.48 -27.14
CA ASP A 171 -30.19 16.27 -28.41
C ASP A 171 -29.59 14.86 -28.54
N ASN A 172 -29.36 14.14 -27.44
CA ASN A 172 -28.83 12.76 -27.44
C ASN A 172 -29.91 11.67 -27.64
N ARG A 173 -31.13 12.03 -28.08
CA ARG A 173 -32.26 11.09 -28.30
C ARG A 173 -32.71 10.98 -29.77
N HIS A 174 -31.83 11.26 -30.71
CA HIS A 174 -32.05 11.00 -32.14
C HIS A 174 -30.99 10.11 -32.75
#